data_AF-A0A820RQ04-F1
#
_entry.id   AF-A0A820RQ04-F1
#
_cell.length_a   1.000
_cell.length_b   1.000
_cell.length_c   1.000
_cell.angle_alpha   90.00
_cell.angle_beta   90.00
_cell.angle_gamma   90.00
#
_symmetry.space_group_name_H-M   'P 1'
#
loop_
_entity.id
_entity.type
_entity.pdbx_description
1 polymer ?
#
loop_
_entity_poly.entity_id
_entity_poly.type
_entity_poly.pdbx_seq_one_letter_code
_entity_poly.pdbx_strand_id
1 'polypeptide(L)'
;GYDGYDYGFAYGTLLKEQITQLIPRAWAHFEQKIIDDLDKLKLPKWFEDMVVGKGLAFALDFQNTIVEKYIDKEIYEEMRGIADAANVNYYSIRRLHMLGEITRGRCSLFGLWGNATLGGKTLQLRA
;
A
#
# COMPACT_ATOMS: atom_id res chain seq x y z
N GLY A 1 -11.56 17.01 -16.84
CA GLY A 1 -10.99 15.66 -17.00
C GLY A 1 -11.39 14.86 -15.79
N TYR A 2 -11.52 13.54 -15.91
CA TYR A 2 -11.78 12.67 -14.76
C TYR A 2 -10.71 12.90 -13.69
N ASP A 3 -11.13 13.04 -12.43
CA ASP A 3 -10.24 13.23 -11.29
C ASP A 3 -9.87 11.87 -10.65
N GLY A 4 -9.02 11.90 -9.62
CA GLY A 4 -8.63 10.69 -8.91
C GLY A 4 -9.83 9.88 -8.40
N TYR A 5 -10.88 10.55 -7.93
CA TYR A 5 -12.10 9.90 -7.43
C TYR A 5 -12.79 9.08 -8.52
N ASP A 6 -12.95 9.65 -9.72
CA ASP A 6 -13.60 8.97 -10.85
C ASP A 6 -12.85 7.68 -11.23
N TYR A 7 -11.51 7.71 -11.27
CA TYR A 7 -10.70 6.53 -11.54
C TYR A 7 -10.85 5.48 -10.44
N GLY A 8 -10.81 5.91 -9.18
CA GLY A 8 -10.99 5.03 -8.03
C GLY A 8 -12.37 4.37 -8.00
N PHE A 9 -13.42 5.13 -8.30
CA PHE A 9 -14.79 4.64 -8.34
C PHE A 9 -14.98 3.60 -9.45
N ALA A 10 -14.40 3.83 -10.64
CA ALA A 10 -14.41 2.86 -11.73
C ALA A 10 -13.68 1.57 -11.32
N TYR A 11 -12.49 1.67 -10.72
CA TYR A 11 -11.72 0.52 -10.23
C TYR A 11 -12.48 -0.27 -9.16
N GLY A 12 -13.03 0.42 -8.15
CA GLY A 12 -13.81 -0.18 -7.07
C GLY A 12 -15.09 -0.85 -7.57
N THR A 13 -15.70 -0.32 -8.63
CA THR A 13 -16.87 -0.93 -9.28
C THR A 13 -16.50 -2.23 -9.98
N LEU A 14 -15.41 -2.23 -10.76
CA LEU A 14 -14.96 -3.38 -11.54
C LEU A 14 -14.47 -4.54 -10.66
N LEU A 15 -13.84 -4.24 -9.52
CA LEU A 15 -13.16 -5.22 -8.66
C LEU A 15 -13.78 -5.35 -7.26
N LYS A 16 -15.05 -4.96 -7.12
CA LYS A 16 -15.76 -4.95 -5.83
C LYS A 16 -15.64 -6.25 -5.05
N GLU A 17 -15.86 -7.39 -5.70
CA GLU A 17 -15.81 -8.71 -5.06
C GLU A 17 -14.40 -9.04 -4.56
N GLN A 18 -13.38 -8.76 -5.38
CA GLN A 18 -11.98 -8.99 -5.04
C GLN A 18 -11.56 -8.09 -3.88
N ILE A 19 -11.94 -6.81 -3.90
CA ILE A 19 -11.60 -5.84 -2.85
C ILE A 19 -12.23 -6.27 -1.51
N THR A 20 -13.53 -6.56 -1.50
CA THR A 20 -14.25 -6.96 -0.27
C THR A 20 -13.70 -8.24 0.36
N GLN A 21 -13.14 -9.16 -0.44
CA GLN A 21 -12.46 -10.35 0.07
C GLN A 21 -11.00 -10.11 0.45
N LEU A 22 -10.27 -9.32 -0.33
CA LEU A 22 -8.83 -9.11 -0.19
C LEU A 22 -8.50 -8.24 1.02
N ILE A 23 -9.18 -7.10 1.19
CA ILE A 23 -8.87 -6.13 2.25
C ILE A 23 -8.84 -6.77 3.65
N PRO A 24 -9.87 -7.50 4.11
CA PRO A 24 -9.83 -8.09 5.45
C PRO A 24 -8.79 -9.20 5.60
N ARG A 25 -8.59 -10.02 4.55
CA ARG A 25 -7.58 -11.10 4.57
C ARG A 25 -6.16 -10.55 4.58
N ALA A 26 -5.89 -9.55 3.75
CA ALA A 26 -4.61 -8.87 3.69
C ALA A 26 -4.32 -8.17 5.02
N TRP A 27 -5.29 -7.45 5.58
CA TRP A 27 -5.13 -6.81 6.88
C TRP A 27 -4.75 -7.81 7.97
N ALA A 28 -5.52 -8.89 8.12
CA ALA A 28 -5.23 -9.92 9.13
C ALA A 28 -3.84 -10.56 8.94
N HIS A 29 -3.46 -10.86 7.69
CA HIS A 29 -2.14 -11.43 7.39
C HIS A 29 -0.99 -10.48 7.74
N PHE A 30 -1.08 -9.22 7.32
CA PHE A 30 -0.01 -8.25 7.52
C PHE A 30 0.08 -7.77 8.97
N GLU A 31 -1.06 -7.61 9.65
CA GLU A 31 -1.07 -7.26 11.07
C GLU A 31 -0.32 -8.30 11.89
N GLN A 32 -0.65 -9.58 11.71
CA GLN A 32 0.05 -10.66 12.39
C GLN A 32 1.54 -10.68 12.03
N LYS A 33 1.86 -10.61 10.74
CA LYS A 33 3.25 -10.69 10.27
C LYS A 33 4.12 -9.53 10.76
N ILE A 34 3.58 -8.31 10.79
CA ILE A 34 4.31 -7.13 11.27
C ILE A 34 4.54 -7.20 12.78
N ILE A 35 3.57 -7.71 13.54
CA ILE A 35 3.74 -7.93 14.98
C ILE A 35 4.82 -9.00 15.23
N ASP A 36 4.77 -10.12 14.51
CA ASP A 36 5.71 -11.23 14.67
C ASP A 36 7.15 -10.87 14.24
N ASP A 37 7.30 -10.01 13.21
CA ASP A 37 8.58 -9.60 12.65
C ASP A 37 9.00 -8.18 13.06
N LEU A 38 8.38 -7.57 14.07
CA LEU A 38 8.60 -6.16 14.42
C LEU A 38 10.08 -5.84 14.62
N ASP A 39 10.78 -6.66 15.40
CA ASP A 39 12.22 -6.54 15.66
C ASP A 39 13.09 -6.68 14.40
N LYS A 40 12.61 -7.40 13.37
CA LYS A 40 13.33 -7.63 12.11
C LYS A 40 13.13 -6.49 11.11
N LEU A 41 12.05 -5.73 11.24
CA LEU A 41 11.72 -4.62 10.34
C LEU A 41 12.66 -3.42 10.53
N LYS A 42 13.42 -3.38 11.64
CA LYS A 42 14.36 -2.30 11.98
C LYS A 42 13.69 -0.94 11.85
N LEU A 43 12.52 -0.81 12.49
CA LEU A 43 11.76 0.42 12.47
C LEU A 43 12.36 1.40 13.49
N PRO A 44 12.07 2.69 13.38
CA PRO A 44 12.41 3.62 14.44
C PRO A 44 11.71 3.20 15.74
N LYS A 45 12.43 3.23 16.86
CA LYS A 45 11.93 2.77 18.16
C LYS A 45 10.60 3.43 18.58
N TRP A 46 10.44 4.72 18.29
CA TRP A 46 9.20 5.45 18.59
C TRP A 46 7.97 4.86 17.85
N PHE A 47 8.17 4.26 16.68
CA PHE A 47 7.12 3.64 15.89
C PHE A 47 6.83 2.23 16.39
N GLU A 48 7.86 1.45 16.74
CA GLU A 48 7.71 0.14 17.38
C GLU A 48 6.92 0.25 18.69
N ASP A 49 7.29 1.21 19.55
CA ASP A 49 6.58 1.49 20.80
C ASP A 49 5.10 1.85 20.56
N MET A 50 4.81 2.54 19.45
CA MET A 50 3.44 2.90 19.06
C MET A 50 2.64 1.69 18.58
N VAL A 51 3.26 0.80 17.79
CA VAL A 51 2.62 -0.45 17.34
C VAL A 51 2.32 -1.36 18.54
N VAL A 52 3.27 -1.53 19.46
CA VAL A 52 3.09 -2.35 20.67
C VAL A 52 2.06 -1.73 21.63
N GLY A 53 2.10 -0.41 21.83
CA GLY A 53 1.25 0.25 22.82
C GLY A 53 -0.17 0.58 22.34
N LYS A 54 -0.36 0.88 21.05
CA LYS A 54 -1.64 1.37 20.49
C LYS A 54 -2.14 0.58 19.28
N GLY A 55 -1.38 -0.39 18.79
CA GLY A 55 -1.72 -1.22 17.65
C GLY A 55 -1.29 -0.64 16.30
N LEU A 56 -1.17 -1.52 15.30
CA LEU A 56 -0.70 -1.20 13.95
C LEU A 56 -1.59 -0.17 13.24
N ALA A 57 -2.92 -0.28 13.38
CA ALA A 57 -3.86 0.66 12.77
C ALA A 57 -3.62 2.11 13.23
N PHE A 58 -3.40 2.31 14.53
CA PHE A 58 -3.09 3.63 15.08
C PHE A 58 -1.75 4.15 14.56
N ALA A 59 -0.73 3.28 14.55
CA ALA A 59 0.61 3.64 14.08
C ALA A 59 0.60 4.08 12.60
N LEU A 60 -0.15 3.36 11.75
CA LEU A 60 -0.32 3.69 10.34
C LEU A 60 -1.08 4.99 10.11
N ASP A 61 -2.14 5.25 10.89
CA ASP A 61 -2.88 6.50 10.79
C ASP A 61 -2.01 7.69 11.22
N PHE A 62 -1.21 7.53 12.28
CA PHE A 62 -0.26 8.55 12.70
C PHE A 62 0.82 8.78 11.65
N GLN A 63 1.39 7.72 11.06
CA GLN A 63 2.33 7.84 9.95
C GLN A 63 1.71 8.64 8.80
N ASN A 64 0.46 8.35 8.42
CA ASN A 64 -0.23 9.12 7.38
C ASN A 64 -0.28 10.61 7.74
N THR A 65 -0.58 11.00 8.98
CA THR A 65 -0.61 12.42 9.35
C THR A 65 0.73 13.14 9.20
N ILE A 66 1.85 12.40 9.29
CA ILE A 66 3.20 12.96 9.07
C ILE A 66 3.45 13.17 7.58
N VAL A 67 3.06 12.19 6.75
CA VAL A 67 3.41 12.17 5.32
C VAL A 67 2.36 12.80 4.41
N GLU A 68 1.14 13.05 4.89
CA GLU A 68 0.00 13.53 4.09
C GLU A 68 0.32 14.77 3.25
N LYS A 69 1.09 15.71 3.81
CA LYS A 69 1.51 16.93 3.08
C LYS A 69 2.43 16.67 1.87
N TYR A 70 3.00 15.48 1.77
CA TYR A 70 3.86 15.04 0.67
C TYR A 70 3.14 14.13 -0.32
N ILE A 71 1.90 13.75 -0.04
CA ILE A 71 1.09 12.89 -0.89
C ILE A 71 0.11 13.77 -1.67
N ASP A 72 0.01 13.53 -2.97
CA ASP A 72 -0.95 14.25 -3.80
C ASP A 72 -2.38 13.98 -3.31
N LYS A 73 -3.20 15.02 -3.22
CA LYS A 73 -4.60 14.91 -2.83
C LYS A 73 -5.35 13.95 -3.76
N GLU A 74 -4.99 13.90 -5.05
CA GLU A 74 -5.63 13.00 -6.01
C GLU A 74 -5.53 11.52 -5.59
N ILE A 75 -4.45 11.09 -4.93
CA ILE A 75 -4.28 9.71 -4.45
C ILE A 75 -5.29 9.40 -3.33
N TYR A 76 -5.57 10.37 -2.46
CA TYR A 76 -6.58 10.22 -1.42
C TYR A 76 -7.99 10.17 -2.01
N GLU A 77 -8.29 11.00 -3.00
CA GLU A 77 -9.57 10.97 -3.70
C GLU A 77 -9.77 9.65 -4.44
N GLU A 78 -8.73 9.10 -5.07
CA GLU A 78 -8.78 7.76 -5.68
C GLU A 78 -9.11 6.67 -4.65
N MET A 79 -8.43 6.67 -3.50
CA MET A 79 -8.74 5.71 -2.43
C MET A 79 -10.18 5.87 -1.89
N ARG A 80 -10.73 7.10 -1.86
CA ARG A 80 -12.14 7.34 -1.51
C ARG A 80 -13.08 6.75 -2.57
N GLY A 81 -12.82 6.99 -3.85
CA GLY A 81 -13.61 6.42 -4.94
C GLY A 81 -13.66 4.89 -4.88
N ILE A 82 -12.52 4.25 -4.63
CA ILE A 82 -12.46 2.78 -4.45
C ILE A 82 -13.32 2.34 -3.26
N ALA A 83 -13.19 3.03 -2.12
CA ALA A 83 -13.93 2.72 -0.90
C ALA A 83 -15.44 2.79 -1.11
N ASP A 84 -15.92 3.86 -1.73
CA ASP A 84 -17.33 4.13 -1.96
C ASP A 84 -17.93 3.11 -2.93
N ALA A 85 -17.27 2.85 -4.06
CA ALA A 85 -17.77 1.89 -5.05
C ALA A 85 -17.79 0.44 -4.52
N ALA A 86 -16.72 0.04 -3.81
CA ALA A 86 -16.62 -1.29 -3.24
C ALA A 86 -17.41 -1.48 -1.93
N ASN A 87 -17.94 -0.39 -1.34
CA ASN A 87 -18.62 -0.36 -0.05
C ASN A 87 -17.76 -0.92 1.10
N VAL A 88 -16.52 -0.43 1.20
CA VAL A 88 -15.55 -0.79 2.24
C VAL A 88 -15.07 0.44 3.00
N ASN A 89 -14.47 0.23 4.16
CA ASN A 89 -13.93 1.33 4.96
C ASN A 89 -12.71 1.96 4.26
N TYR A 90 -12.80 3.26 3.95
CA TYR A 90 -11.72 4.08 3.40
C TYR A 90 -10.39 3.95 4.18
N TYR A 91 -10.45 3.94 5.52
CA TYR A 91 -9.26 3.81 6.35
C TYR A 91 -8.56 2.46 6.16
N SER A 92 -9.31 1.39 5.89
CA SER A 92 -8.72 0.08 5.62
C SER A 92 -7.95 0.07 4.29
N ILE A 93 -8.47 0.75 3.26
CA ILE A 93 -7.76 0.93 1.98
C ILE A 93 -6.48 1.73 2.19
N ARG A 94 -6.58 2.87 2.87
CA ARG A 94 -5.42 3.75 3.13
C ARG A 94 -4.33 3.03 3.91
N ARG A 95 -4.70 2.37 5.00
CA ARG A 95 -3.74 1.64 5.84
C ARG A 95 -3.07 0.51 5.07
N LEU A 96 -3.80 -0.22 4.22
CA LEU A 96 -3.21 -1.28 3.39
C LEU A 96 -2.16 -0.73 2.42
N HIS A 97 -2.41 0.41 1.78
CA HIS A 97 -1.43 1.05 0.88
C HIS A 97 -0.17 1.52 1.64
N MET A 98 -0.31 1.87 2.91
CA MET A 98 0.83 2.28 3.76
C MET A 98 1.69 1.12 4.25
N LEU A 99 1.23 -0.14 4.16
CA LEU A 99 2.03 -1.30 4.59
C LEU A 99 3.30 -1.49 3.77
N GLY A 100 3.33 -1.01 2.52
CA GLY A 100 4.52 -1.06 1.68
C GLY A 100 5.71 -0.31 2.30
N GLU A 101 5.44 0.81 2.97
CA GLU A 101 6.45 1.65 3.63
C GLU A 101 7.08 0.93 4.84
N ILE A 102 6.30 0.12 5.56
CA ILE A 102 6.75 -0.58 6.75
C ILE A 102 7.45 -1.89 6.39
N THR A 103 6.84 -2.69 5.52
CA THR A 103 7.30 -4.06 5.23
C THR A 103 8.58 -4.10 4.40
N ARG A 104 8.96 -2.98 3.76
CA ARG A 104 10.15 -2.85 2.89
C ARG A 104 10.27 -4.05 1.94
N GLY A 105 9.25 -4.22 1.11
CA GLY A 105 9.10 -5.35 0.20
C GLY A 105 10.41 -5.71 -0.49
N ARG A 106 10.80 -6.98 -0.40
CA ARG A 106 12.01 -7.49 -1.06
C ARG A 106 11.61 -7.98 -2.43
N CYS A 107 12.06 -7.29 -3.47
CA CYS A 107 11.88 -7.69 -4.86
C CYS A 107 13.24 -7.70 -5.58
N SER A 108 13.36 -8.55 -6.60
CA SER A 108 14.48 -8.49 -7.54
C SER A 108 14.04 -7.80 -8.82
N LEU A 109 14.84 -6.85 -9.30
CA LEU A 109 14.58 -6.07 -10.51
C LEU A 109 15.75 -6.26 -11.48
N PHE A 110 15.45 -6.66 -12.71
CA PHE A 110 16.45 -6.78 -13.78
C PHE A 110 16.09 -5.84 -14.93
N GLY A 111 17.03 -4.97 -15.29
CA GLY A 111 16.97 -4.13 -16.49
C GLY A 111 18.13 -4.46 -17.40
N LEU A 112 17.84 -4.82 -18.65
CA LEU A 112 18.84 -5.19 -19.66
C LEU A 112 18.63 -4.31 -20.90
N TRP A 113 19.70 -3.74 -21.45
CA TRP A 113 19.64 -2.92 -22.67
C TRP A 113 20.98 -2.94 -23.41
N GLY A 114 21.01 -2.42 -24.65
CA GLY A 114 22.24 -2.32 -25.44
C GLY A 114 22.87 -3.69 -25.70
N ASN A 115 24.18 -3.83 -25.47
CA ASN A 115 24.89 -5.09 -25.71
C ASN A 115 24.44 -6.24 -24.79
N ALA A 116 23.66 -5.96 -23.75
CA ALA A 116 23.09 -7.00 -22.89
C ALA A 116 21.87 -7.71 -23.52
N THR A 117 21.36 -7.25 -24.66
CA THR A 117 20.19 -7.83 -25.33
C THR A 117 20.39 -7.99 -26.84
N LEU A 118 19.71 -8.97 -27.43
CA LEU A 118 19.73 -9.16 -28.87
C LEU A 118 19.11 -7.94 -29.58
N GLY A 119 19.93 -7.22 -30.34
CA GLY A 119 19.50 -6.04 -31.09
C GLY A 119 19.35 -4.77 -30.24
N GLY A 120 19.91 -4.70 -29.03
CA GLY A 120 19.99 -3.45 -28.26
C GLY A 120 18.70 -3.02 -27.53
N LYS A 121 17.64 -3.82 -27.60
CA LYS A 121 16.32 -3.49 -27.02
C LYS A 121 16.34 -3.49 -25.49
N THR A 122 15.50 -2.67 -24.87
CA THR A 122 15.33 -2.67 -23.42
C THR A 122 14.37 -3.78 -22.99
N LEU A 123 14.79 -4.59 -22.02
CA LEU A 123 13.98 -5.59 -21.33
C LEU A 123 13.97 -5.25 -19.83
N GLN A 124 12.79 -5.24 -19.22
CA GLN A 124 12.61 -5.01 -17.79
C GLN A 124 11.78 -6.16 -17.18
N LEU A 125 12.30 -6.77 -16.11
CA LEU A 125 11.70 -7.89 -15.41
C LEU A 125 11.67 -7.62 -13.90
N ARG A 126 10.62 -8.09 -13.22
CA ARG A 126 10.49 -8.07 -11.76
C ARG A 126 10.10 -9.47 -11.27
N ALA A 127 10.82 -9.98 -10.27
CA ALA A 127 10.57 -11.26 -9.60
C ALA A 127 10.54 -11.09 -8.07
#